data_AF-A0A7V0R3R7-F1
#
_entry.id   AF-A0A7V0R3R7-F1
#
_cell.length_a   1.000
_cell.length_b   1.000
_cell.length_c   1.000
_cell.angle_alpha   90.00
_cell.angle_beta   90.00
_cell.angle_gamma   90.00
#
_symmetry.space_group_name_H-M   'P 1'
#
loop_
_entity.id
_entity.type
_entity.pdbx_description
1 polymer ?
#
loop_
_entity_poly.entity_id
_entity_poly.type
_entity_poly.pdbx_seq_one_letter_code
_entity_poly.pdbx_strand_id
1 'polypeptide(L)'
;MANGETVYVNFNNVASSYSGNSMSIGFIKGNSLGGCYPTEDGYITINGIKVYEKSGGVLIVNKPSPLNFEGDLSGGDRNRAEVKVVNYGQLENNGLWIDIQSGSRTVVYNDSSQEATQNTLRTGSVVLSGNSSADVVIGSSVNCDVEGYRDDGSGTYTGTPNALIERPDHVKKHFIDILYGFALADIDTPSFSAAGASYASVISGGYKFAFVINEEIVPSEFLEELAEQCRSNLKYEAGKWYLNYIPDTAPSPVVTIAKAELAGENAKFVFDKTSVLEIINNLEAVFQKNHGRLKYDESEWLGSAEDSDSASQTKHGVRPNNKPYKFWAIRLQVMADHVLAFKKLQHKDTLWNVTFSVWWKHFDRKRGDTFDISNDINNGKKFYIEDIVRIGKFKLGIRALEWPS
;
A
#
# COMPACT_ATOMS: atom_id res chain seq x y z
N MET A 1 21.36 -57.17 25.01
CA MET A 1 22.46 -57.59 24.12
C MET A 1 23.22 -58.71 24.81
N ALA A 2 23.46 -59.82 24.12
CA ALA A 2 24.32 -60.91 24.57
C ALA A 2 25.81 -60.49 24.54
N ASN A 3 26.68 -61.25 25.21
CA ASN A 3 28.11 -60.94 25.27
C ASN A 3 28.72 -60.93 23.85
N GLY A 4 29.43 -59.85 23.50
CA GLY A 4 30.05 -59.70 22.19
C GLY A 4 29.11 -59.22 21.08
N GLU A 5 27.82 -59.00 21.37
CA GLU A 5 26.91 -58.37 20.42
C GLU A 5 27.26 -56.89 20.22
N THR A 6 27.21 -56.51 18.95
CA THR A 6 27.34 -55.13 18.49
C THR A 6 26.01 -54.71 17.88
N VAL A 7 25.45 -53.59 18.36
CA VAL A 7 24.28 -52.93 17.77
C VAL A 7 24.70 -51.57 17.22
N TYR A 8 24.13 -51.19 16.08
CA TYR A 8 24.41 -49.91 15.46
C TYR A 8 23.21 -48.97 15.57
N VAL A 9 23.43 -47.77 16.09
CA VAL A 9 22.47 -46.66 15.97
C VAL A 9 22.71 -46.00 14.62
N ASN A 10 21.88 -46.32 13.64
CA ASN A 10 22.00 -45.80 12.28
C ASN A 10 21.29 -44.45 12.13
N PHE A 11 22.00 -43.50 11.53
CA PHE A 11 21.51 -42.20 11.08
C PHE A 11 21.27 -42.25 9.57
N ASN A 12 20.37 -41.41 9.06
CA ASN A 12 20.12 -41.35 7.63
C ASN A 12 21.41 -41.04 6.85
N ASN A 13 21.56 -41.70 5.71
CA ASN A 13 22.75 -41.58 4.87
C ASN A 13 22.73 -40.23 4.14
N VAL A 14 23.30 -39.21 4.78
CA VAL A 14 23.50 -37.91 4.14
C VAL A 14 25.00 -37.71 3.94
N ALA A 15 25.39 -37.72 2.66
CA ALA A 15 26.78 -37.60 2.25
C ALA A 15 27.36 -36.26 2.72
N SER A 16 28.39 -36.32 3.56
CA SER A 16 29.18 -35.14 3.97
C SER A 16 30.66 -35.51 3.95
N SER A 17 31.47 -34.69 3.31
CA SER A 17 32.91 -34.95 3.09
C SER A 17 33.84 -34.25 4.09
N TYR A 18 33.31 -33.64 5.16
CA TYR A 18 34.09 -32.71 6.00
C TYR A 18 34.15 -33.03 7.50
N SER A 19 35.25 -32.55 8.09
CA SER A 19 35.50 -32.49 9.53
C SER A 19 34.63 -31.42 10.19
N GLY A 20 34.09 -31.71 11.38
CA GLY A 20 33.18 -30.83 12.11
C GLY A 20 31.74 -31.36 12.26
N ASN A 21 31.46 -32.55 11.75
CA ASN A 21 30.25 -33.27 12.11
C ASN A 21 30.28 -33.63 13.61
N SER A 22 29.13 -33.51 14.26
CA SER A 22 28.97 -33.98 15.64
C SER A 22 27.81 -34.96 15.76
N MET A 23 27.94 -35.89 16.69
CA MET A 23 26.93 -36.88 17.02
C MET A 23 26.69 -36.85 18.52
N SER A 24 25.42 -36.95 18.93
CA SER A 24 25.01 -37.04 20.31
C SER A 24 24.17 -38.28 20.52
N ILE A 25 24.55 -39.12 21.48
CA ILE A 25 23.79 -40.32 21.86
C ILE A 25 23.34 -40.17 23.31
N GLY A 26 22.03 -40.02 23.50
CA GLY A 26 21.38 -40.05 24.80
C GLY A 26 21.08 -41.48 25.20
N PHE A 27 21.53 -41.88 26.38
CA PHE A 27 21.24 -43.18 26.96
C PHE A 27 20.82 -43.06 28.43
N ILE A 28 20.07 -44.05 28.90
CA ILE A 28 19.75 -44.24 30.31
C ILE A 28 20.28 -45.61 30.72
N LYS A 29 20.87 -45.68 31.91
CA LYS A 29 21.26 -46.96 32.50
C LYS A 29 20.00 -47.73 32.88
N GLY A 30 20.00 -49.02 32.58
CA GLY A 30 18.99 -49.89 33.14
C GLY A 30 19.19 -50.07 34.64
N ASN A 31 18.15 -49.84 35.43
CA ASN A 31 18.11 -50.37 36.79
C ASN A 31 17.66 -51.83 36.67
N SER A 32 18.43 -52.77 37.21
CA SER A 32 18.08 -54.20 37.20
C SER A 32 16.63 -54.38 37.64
N LEU A 33 15.84 -55.12 36.84
CA LEU A 33 14.62 -55.75 37.35
C LEU A 33 15.03 -56.53 38.61
N GLY A 34 14.40 -56.22 39.74
CA GLY A 34 14.88 -56.59 41.06
C GLY A 34 15.25 -58.07 41.18
N GLY A 35 16.46 -58.33 41.69
CA GLY A 35 16.86 -59.65 42.20
C GLY A 35 18.10 -60.29 41.58
N CYS A 36 18.58 -59.82 40.43
CA CYS A 36 19.70 -60.47 39.72
C CYS A 36 20.81 -59.46 39.39
N TYR A 37 21.87 -59.44 40.19
CA TYR A 37 23.08 -58.68 39.87
C TYR A 37 24.02 -59.57 39.05
N PRO A 38 24.58 -59.09 37.91
CA PRO A 38 25.62 -59.83 37.20
C PRO A 38 26.79 -60.11 38.17
N THR A 39 27.22 -61.35 38.33
CA THR A 39 28.32 -61.67 39.26
C THR A 39 29.70 -61.34 38.68
N GLU A 40 29.77 -61.14 37.36
CA GLU A 40 31.01 -60.91 36.62
C GLU A 40 31.17 -59.45 36.20
N ASP A 41 32.43 -59.05 36.03
CA ASP A 41 32.80 -57.73 35.54
C ASP A 41 32.50 -57.60 34.04
N GLY A 42 32.26 -56.37 33.59
CA GLY A 42 31.95 -56.10 32.19
C GLY A 42 31.70 -54.61 31.94
N TYR A 43 31.64 -54.22 30.67
CA TYR A 43 31.39 -52.84 30.30
C TYR A 43 30.63 -52.70 28.97
N ILE A 44 29.99 -51.56 28.81
CA ILE A 44 29.33 -51.13 27.58
C ILE A 44 30.08 -49.95 27.01
N THR A 45 30.40 -50.02 25.72
CA THR A 45 30.97 -48.90 24.96
C THR A 45 29.98 -48.32 23.97
N ILE A 46 30.08 -47.00 23.76
CA ILE A 46 29.48 -46.31 22.61
C ILE A 46 30.63 -45.68 21.83
N ASN A 47 30.82 -46.08 20.57
CA ASN A 47 31.97 -45.73 19.72
C ASN A 47 33.32 -45.89 20.45
N GLY A 48 33.49 -47.01 21.15
CA GLY A 48 34.72 -47.31 21.91
C GLY A 48 34.86 -46.61 23.26
N ILE A 49 34.02 -45.62 23.59
CA ILE A 49 34.03 -44.96 24.91
C ILE A 49 33.23 -45.80 25.90
N LYS A 50 33.86 -46.24 27.00
CA LYS A 50 33.17 -46.91 28.10
C LYS A 50 32.18 -45.94 28.77
N VAL A 51 30.89 -46.22 28.66
CA VAL A 51 29.83 -45.41 29.29
C VAL A 51 29.33 -46.02 30.59
N TYR A 52 29.44 -47.34 30.70
CA TYR A 52 28.94 -48.10 31.83
C TYR A 52 29.85 -49.29 32.10
N GLU A 53 30.28 -49.48 33.34
CA GLU A 53 31.20 -50.54 33.72
C GLU A 53 30.79 -51.13 35.07
N LYS A 54 30.92 -52.44 35.19
CA LYS A 54 30.88 -53.15 36.45
C LYS A 54 32.26 -53.69 36.76
N SER A 55 32.81 -53.31 37.91
CA SER A 55 34.05 -53.89 38.42
C SER A 55 33.96 -54.15 39.92
N GLY A 56 34.32 -55.36 40.34
CA GLY A 56 34.32 -55.75 41.76
C GLY A 56 32.94 -55.66 42.44
N GLY A 57 31.87 -55.93 41.68
CA GLY A 57 30.50 -55.85 42.19
C GLY A 57 29.87 -54.45 42.18
N VAL A 58 30.65 -53.38 41.93
CA VAL A 58 30.19 -52.00 41.90
C VAL A 58 29.85 -51.57 40.46
N LEU A 59 28.72 -50.87 40.29
CA LEU A 59 28.30 -50.30 39.03
C LEU A 59 28.75 -48.84 38.92
N ILE A 60 29.55 -48.54 37.90
CA ILE A 60 30.14 -47.22 37.67
C ILE A 60 29.63 -46.66 36.34
N VAL A 61 29.06 -45.45 36.38
CA VAL A 61 28.76 -44.68 35.17
C VAL A 61 29.98 -43.84 34.86
N ASN A 62 30.70 -44.21 33.80
CA ASN A 62 31.98 -43.58 33.47
C ASN A 62 31.80 -42.24 32.72
N LYS A 63 30.64 -42.01 32.11
CA LYS A 63 30.31 -40.78 31.38
C LYS A 63 28.85 -40.37 31.54
N PRO A 64 28.55 -39.07 31.66
CA PRO A 64 27.17 -38.57 31.66
C PRO A 64 26.52 -38.72 30.27
N SER A 65 25.19 -38.81 30.28
CA SER A 65 24.35 -38.76 29.08
C SER A 65 23.87 -37.32 28.86
N PRO A 66 23.84 -36.79 27.62
CA PRO A 66 24.22 -37.47 26.38
C PRO A 66 25.74 -37.49 26.15
N LEU A 67 26.22 -38.48 25.39
CA LEU A 67 27.62 -38.55 24.96
C LEU A 67 27.76 -37.87 23.60
N ASN A 68 28.62 -36.84 23.55
CA ASN A 68 28.91 -36.09 22.33
C ASN A 68 30.23 -36.55 21.71
N PHE A 69 30.22 -36.75 20.41
CA PHE A 69 31.38 -37.09 19.60
C PHE A 69 31.64 -35.94 18.62
N GLU A 70 32.78 -35.29 18.77
CA GLU A 70 33.28 -34.27 17.83
C GLU A 70 34.47 -34.88 17.10
N GLY A 71 34.40 -34.98 15.77
CA GLY A 71 35.49 -35.58 15.02
C GLY A 71 35.25 -35.65 13.52
N ASP A 72 36.35 -35.85 12.78
CA ASP A 72 36.32 -36.13 11.36
C ASP A 72 35.69 -37.52 11.17
N LEU A 73 34.36 -37.54 11.03
CA LEU A 73 33.61 -38.71 10.63
C LEU A 73 33.90 -38.97 9.13
N SER A 74 35.14 -39.18 8.73
CA SER A 74 35.52 -39.45 7.34
C SER A 74 35.66 -40.97 7.14
N GLY A 75 34.86 -41.57 6.24
CA GLY A 75 34.89 -43.02 5.95
C GLY A 75 33.52 -43.69 5.72
N GLY A 76 33.50 -45.00 5.45
CA GLY A 76 32.27 -45.76 5.15
C GLY A 76 31.26 -45.87 6.31
N ASP A 77 31.73 -45.65 7.54
CA ASP A 77 30.95 -45.84 8.78
C ASP A 77 30.34 -44.54 9.34
N ARG A 78 30.20 -43.54 8.47
CA ARG A 78 29.79 -42.15 8.75
C ARG A 78 28.45 -41.94 9.45
N ASN A 79 27.58 -42.93 9.38
CA ASN A 79 26.18 -42.79 9.75
C ASN A 79 25.79 -43.76 10.87
N ARG A 80 26.73 -44.31 11.63
CA ARG A 80 26.40 -45.25 12.70
C ARG A 80 27.21 -45.01 13.96
N ALA A 81 26.55 -45.07 15.10
CA ALA A 81 27.23 -45.24 16.39
C ALA A 81 27.27 -46.72 16.74
N GLU A 82 28.45 -47.27 17.01
CA GLU A 82 28.60 -48.62 17.52
C GLU A 82 28.29 -48.65 19.02
N VAL A 83 27.35 -49.49 19.42
CA VAL A 83 27.10 -49.83 20.83
C VAL A 83 27.50 -51.28 21.02
N LYS A 84 28.48 -51.52 21.89
CA LYS A 84 29.05 -52.86 22.11
C LYS A 84 29.01 -53.23 23.57
N VAL A 85 28.60 -54.47 23.84
CA VAL A 85 28.65 -55.06 25.19
C VAL A 85 29.82 -56.03 25.28
N VAL A 86 30.66 -55.84 26.28
CA VAL A 86 31.80 -56.72 26.58
C VAL A 86 31.64 -57.24 28.00
N ASN A 87 31.36 -58.53 28.15
CA ASN A 87 31.34 -59.22 29.43
C ASN A 87 32.56 -60.14 29.55
N TYR A 88 33.12 -60.24 30.75
CA TYR A 88 34.30 -61.06 31.00
C TYR A 88 33.99 -62.56 31.26
N GLY A 89 32.75 -63.02 31.01
CA GLY A 89 32.39 -64.45 31.06
C GLY A 89 31.02 -64.80 30.43
N GLN A 90 30.58 -66.04 30.61
CA GLN A 90 29.36 -66.60 30.00
C GLN A 90 28.13 -66.29 30.86
N LEU A 91 27.41 -65.22 30.52
CA LEU A 91 26.14 -64.86 31.18
C LEU A 91 24.97 -65.33 30.33
N GLU A 92 24.28 -66.38 30.74
CA GLU A 92 23.11 -66.86 30.00
C GLU A 92 21.85 -66.02 30.25
N ASN A 93 21.74 -65.20 31.31
CA ASN A 93 20.49 -64.44 31.56
C ASN A 93 20.59 -63.12 32.37
N ASN A 94 21.78 -62.64 32.77
CA ASN A 94 21.92 -61.44 33.62
C ASN A 94 22.93 -60.43 33.05
N GLY A 95 22.56 -59.70 32.01
CA GLY A 95 23.47 -58.78 31.29
C GLY A 95 23.44 -57.32 31.80
N LEU A 96 24.56 -56.63 31.65
CA LEU A 96 24.59 -55.16 31.61
C LEU A 96 23.71 -54.68 30.44
N TRP A 97 22.87 -53.67 30.66
CA TRP A 97 22.06 -53.07 29.61
C TRP A 97 21.94 -51.56 29.76
N ILE A 98 21.77 -50.89 28.62
CA ILE A 98 21.43 -49.46 28.50
C ILE A 98 20.27 -49.33 27.53
N ASP A 99 19.44 -48.31 27.73
CA ASP A 99 18.44 -47.89 26.76
C ASP A 99 18.95 -46.67 26.02
N ILE A 100 18.97 -46.73 24.68
CA ILE A 100 19.22 -45.55 23.85
C ILE A 100 17.91 -44.75 23.77
N GLN A 101 17.91 -43.56 24.35
CA GLN A 101 16.74 -42.67 24.41
C GLN A 101 16.70 -41.70 23.24
N SER A 102 17.87 -41.31 22.74
CA SER A 102 17.97 -40.38 21.62
C SER A 102 19.27 -40.58 20.86
N GLY A 103 19.22 -40.30 19.57
CA GLY A 103 20.38 -40.12 18.73
C GLY A 103 20.16 -38.90 17.85
N SER A 104 21.10 -37.95 17.87
CA SER A 104 21.09 -36.83 16.93
C SER A 104 22.45 -36.67 16.27
N ARG A 105 22.44 -36.19 15.03
CA ARG A 105 23.63 -35.86 14.25
C ARG A 105 23.47 -34.44 13.71
N THR A 106 24.52 -33.63 13.86
CA THR A 106 24.65 -32.35 13.20
C THR A 106 25.62 -32.50 12.04
N VAL A 107 25.14 -32.17 10.84
CA VAL A 107 25.94 -32.19 9.62
C VAL A 107 26.24 -30.77 9.22
N VAL A 108 27.52 -30.43 9.14
CA VAL A 108 27.95 -29.14 8.60
C VAL A 108 28.17 -29.29 7.10
N TYR A 109 27.35 -28.60 6.31
CA TYR A 109 27.57 -28.47 4.87
C TYR A 109 28.38 -27.21 4.63
N ASN A 110 29.67 -27.35 4.39
CA ASN A 110 30.41 -26.32 3.69
C ASN A 110 30.18 -26.57 2.20
N ASP A 111 29.45 -25.68 1.54
CA ASP A 111 29.62 -25.52 0.11
C ASP A 111 31.11 -25.27 -0.12
N SER A 112 31.74 -26.04 -0.99
CA SER A 112 33.17 -25.98 -1.28
C SER A 112 33.61 -24.68 -1.99
N SER A 113 32.84 -23.60 -1.84
CA SER A 113 33.26 -22.24 -2.17
C SER A 113 33.51 -21.40 -0.91
N GLN A 114 34.53 -21.85 -0.17
CA GLN A 114 35.40 -21.05 0.73
C GLN A 114 34.81 -20.65 2.09
N GLU A 115 35.52 -21.01 3.17
CA GLU A 115 36.11 -20.04 4.11
C GLU A 115 37.24 -20.72 4.90
N ALA A 116 38.48 -20.50 4.42
CA ALA A 116 39.57 -20.25 5.35
C ALA A 116 39.60 -18.73 5.51
N THR A 117 39.49 -18.24 6.73
CA THR A 117 39.56 -16.83 7.08
C THR A 117 40.90 -16.25 6.59
N GLN A 118 40.89 -15.61 5.42
CA GLN A 118 41.94 -14.70 4.98
C GLN A 118 41.28 -13.39 4.59
N ASN A 119 41.59 -12.34 5.35
CA ASN A 119 41.31 -10.95 4.97
C ASN A 119 42.02 -10.66 3.64
N THR A 120 41.33 -10.90 2.53
CA THR A 120 41.68 -10.36 1.22
C THR A 120 40.51 -9.51 0.77
N LEU A 121 40.75 -8.21 0.58
CA LEU A 121 39.81 -7.32 -0.09
C LEU A 121 39.56 -7.89 -1.50
N ARG A 122 38.44 -8.59 -1.68
CA ARG A 122 37.91 -8.90 -3.00
C ARG A 122 37.08 -7.70 -3.46
N THR A 123 37.72 -6.81 -4.22
CA THR A 123 37.04 -5.88 -5.12
C THR A 123 36.62 -6.65 -6.37
N GLY A 124 35.44 -7.26 -6.32
CA GLY A 124 34.81 -7.90 -7.46
C GLY A 124 33.32 -8.03 -7.18
N SER A 125 32.48 -7.73 -8.17
CA SER A 125 31.02 -7.80 -8.05
C SER A 125 30.61 -9.25 -7.76
N VAL A 126 30.14 -9.51 -6.53
CA VAL A 126 29.53 -10.78 -6.15
C VAL A 126 28.09 -10.76 -6.62
N VAL A 127 27.75 -11.58 -7.62
CA VAL A 127 26.36 -11.86 -7.98
C VAL A 127 25.85 -12.93 -7.02
N LEU A 128 25.12 -12.52 -5.99
CA LEU A 128 24.36 -13.43 -5.13
C LEU A 128 23.21 -14.04 -5.97
N SER A 129 23.31 -15.30 -6.36
CA SER A 129 22.19 -16.04 -6.94
C SER A 129 21.54 -16.93 -5.88
N GLY A 130 20.40 -16.48 -5.38
CA GLY A 130 19.56 -17.17 -4.40
C GLY A 130 18.56 -16.20 -3.78
N ASN A 131 17.31 -16.62 -3.57
CA ASN A 131 16.33 -15.83 -2.87
C ASN A 131 16.80 -15.62 -1.43
N SER A 132 16.70 -14.40 -0.91
CA SER A 132 17.03 -14.15 0.50
C SER A 132 16.16 -15.02 1.41
N SER A 133 16.62 -15.36 2.62
CA SER A 133 15.78 -16.07 3.59
C SER A 133 14.46 -15.34 3.88
N ALA A 134 14.45 -14.00 3.77
CA ALA A 134 13.23 -13.20 3.86
C ALA A 134 12.28 -13.46 2.67
N ASP A 135 12.79 -13.60 1.46
CA ASP A 135 12.02 -13.90 0.25
C ASP A 135 11.47 -15.35 0.26
N VAL A 136 12.19 -16.29 0.89
CA VAL A 136 11.70 -17.67 1.09
C VAL A 136 10.57 -17.76 2.14
N VAL A 137 10.59 -16.90 3.17
CA VAL A 137 9.62 -16.96 4.29
C VAL A 137 8.41 -16.04 4.08
N ILE A 138 8.62 -14.83 3.59
CA ILE A 138 7.58 -13.81 3.40
C ILE A 138 7.06 -13.79 1.96
N GLY A 139 7.86 -14.29 1.01
CA GLY A 139 7.63 -14.11 -0.42
C GLY A 139 8.19 -12.77 -0.92
N SER A 140 8.22 -12.63 -2.24
CA SER A 140 8.82 -11.47 -2.92
C SER A 140 7.97 -10.21 -2.84
N SER A 141 6.74 -10.34 -2.33
CA SER A 141 5.76 -9.27 -2.20
C SER A 141 4.85 -9.55 -1.01
N VAL A 142 4.60 -8.50 -0.23
CA VAL A 142 3.55 -8.46 0.79
C VAL A 142 2.41 -7.64 0.22
N ASN A 143 1.24 -8.25 0.09
CA ASN A 143 0.01 -7.57 -0.25
C ASN A 143 -0.86 -7.43 1.01
N CYS A 144 -1.49 -6.28 1.17
CA CYS A 144 -2.44 -6.04 2.25
C CYS A 144 -3.77 -5.51 1.68
N ASP A 145 -4.87 -6.01 2.22
CA ASP A 145 -6.19 -5.45 2.00
C ASP A 145 -6.39 -4.33 3.02
N VAL A 146 -6.53 -3.09 2.54
CA VAL A 146 -6.64 -1.89 3.38
C VAL A 146 -7.89 -1.12 2.97
N GLU A 147 -8.74 -0.81 3.95
CA GLU A 147 -9.99 -0.04 3.73
C GLU A 147 -9.73 1.47 3.70
N GLY A 148 -8.72 1.97 4.43
CA GLY A 148 -8.36 3.38 4.50
C GLY A 148 -8.42 3.93 5.94
N TYR A 149 -8.44 5.26 6.06
CA TYR A 149 -8.43 5.94 7.36
C TYR A 149 -9.84 6.00 7.95
N ARG A 150 -9.99 5.57 9.22
CA ARG A 150 -11.25 5.68 9.96
C ARG A 150 -11.30 6.99 10.72
N ASP A 151 -12.48 7.58 10.77
CA ASP A 151 -12.75 8.74 11.60
C ASP A 151 -12.51 8.42 13.08
N ASP A 152 -12.34 9.46 13.88
CA ASP A 152 -12.10 9.32 15.31
C ASP A 152 -13.35 8.82 16.07
N GLY A 153 -13.18 8.59 17.38
CA GLY A 153 -14.27 8.13 18.25
C GLY A 153 -15.43 9.13 18.39
N SER A 154 -15.26 10.37 17.95
CA SER A 154 -16.30 11.40 17.92
C SER A 154 -16.97 11.57 16.56
N GLY A 155 -16.39 11.03 15.48
CA GLY A 155 -16.89 11.26 14.13
C GLY A 155 -16.60 12.69 13.64
N THR A 156 -15.45 13.27 13.98
CA THR A 156 -15.13 14.67 13.72
C THR A 156 -15.26 15.07 12.25
N TYR A 157 -14.89 14.19 11.31
CA TYR A 157 -14.92 14.52 9.88
C TYR A 157 -16.22 14.09 9.20
N THR A 158 -16.71 12.90 9.54
CA THR A 158 -17.82 12.21 8.88
C THR A 158 -19.17 12.38 9.58
N GLY A 159 -19.15 12.84 10.84
CA GLY A 159 -20.30 12.87 11.74
C GLY A 159 -20.66 11.50 12.34
N THR A 160 -19.92 10.44 12.00
CA THR A 160 -20.16 9.07 12.49
C THR A 160 -18.86 8.49 13.08
N PRO A 161 -18.84 8.13 14.38
CA PRO A 161 -17.65 7.54 15.00
C PRO A 161 -17.12 6.31 14.26
N ASN A 162 -15.80 6.26 14.05
CA ASN A 162 -15.09 5.15 13.40
C ASN A 162 -15.54 4.81 11.96
N ALA A 163 -16.32 5.69 11.31
CA ALA A 163 -16.70 5.50 9.91
C ALA A 163 -15.50 5.72 8.98
N LEU A 164 -15.51 5.08 7.81
CA LEU A 164 -14.46 5.27 6.81
C LEU A 164 -14.52 6.69 6.21
N ILE A 165 -13.38 7.37 6.13
CA ILE A 165 -13.27 8.69 5.50
C ILE A 165 -13.13 8.52 3.98
N GLU A 166 -14.26 8.44 3.28
CA GLU A 166 -14.30 8.20 1.83
C GLU A 166 -14.97 9.32 1.00
N ARG A 167 -15.88 10.09 1.58
CA ARG A 167 -16.60 11.14 0.84
C ARG A 167 -15.68 12.34 0.56
N PRO A 168 -15.70 12.96 -0.65
CA PRO A 168 -14.72 13.98 -1.02
C PRO A 168 -14.59 15.18 -0.07
N ASP A 169 -15.67 15.64 0.57
CA ASP A 169 -15.64 16.71 1.58
C ASP A 169 -14.97 16.24 2.88
N HIS A 170 -15.26 15.02 3.34
CA HIS A 170 -14.63 14.44 4.53
C HIS A 170 -13.13 14.22 4.33
N VAL A 171 -12.76 13.66 3.17
CA VAL A 171 -11.35 13.44 2.80
C VAL A 171 -10.60 14.77 2.79
N LYS A 172 -11.13 15.81 2.13
CA LYS A 172 -10.49 17.13 2.09
C LYS A 172 -10.37 17.76 3.49
N LYS A 173 -11.39 17.66 4.35
CA LYS A 173 -11.31 18.14 5.74
C LYS A 173 -10.18 17.44 6.50
N HIS A 174 -10.13 16.11 6.42
CA HIS A 174 -9.10 15.33 7.10
C HIS A 174 -7.68 15.68 6.63
N PHE A 175 -7.50 15.88 5.32
CA PHE A 175 -6.21 16.32 4.77
C PHE A 175 -5.81 17.70 5.27
N ILE A 176 -6.73 18.68 5.23
CA ILE A 176 -6.45 20.04 5.66
C ILE A 176 -6.08 20.08 7.15
N ASP A 177 -6.82 19.34 7.98
CA ASP A 177 -6.65 19.33 9.43
C ASP A 177 -5.41 18.54 9.88
N ILE A 178 -5.37 17.24 9.57
CA ILE A 178 -4.35 16.33 10.11
C ILE A 178 -3.04 16.37 9.31
N LEU A 179 -3.13 16.41 7.98
CA LEU A 179 -1.93 16.30 7.15
C LEU A 179 -1.30 17.65 6.88
N TYR A 180 -2.09 18.72 6.72
CA TYR A 180 -1.56 20.06 6.43
C TYR A 180 -1.43 20.93 7.69
N GLY A 181 -2.03 20.52 8.80
CA GLY A 181 -1.87 21.17 10.11
C GLY A 181 -2.69 22.46 10.29
N PHE A 182 -3.70 22.71 9.45
CA PHE A 182 -4.65 23.79 9.68
C PHE A 182 -5.65 23.38 10.75
N ALA A 183 -6.25 24.34 11.46
CA ALA A 183 -7.31 23.99 12.38
C ALA A 183 -8.62 23.78 11.62
N LEU A 184 -9.51 22.91 12.11
CA LEU A 184 -10.90 22.82 11.60
C LEU A 184 -11.64 24.16 11.57
N ALA A 185 -11.27 25.11 12.43
CA ALA A 185 -11.83 26.48 12.44
C ALA A 185 -11.46 27.28 11.18
N ASP A 186 -10.38 26.90 10.50
CA ASP A 186 -9.93 27.46 9.22
C ASP A 186 -10.69 26.84 8.04
N ILE A 187 -11.63 25.93 8.28
CA ILE A 187 -12.51 25.37 7.26
C ILE A 187 -13.87 26.08 7.32
N ASP A 188 -14.33 26.60 6.19
CA ASP A 188 -15.67 27.13 6.08
C ASP A 188 -16.71 25.99 6.09
N THR A 189 -17.25 25.74 7.28
CA THR A 189 -18.22 24.66 7.51
C THR A 189 -19.42 24.71 6.56
N PRO A 190 -20.06 25.86 6.29
CA PRO A 190 -21.19 25.92 5.36
C PRO A 190 -20.86 25.45 3.94
N SER A 191 -19.74 25.89 3.36
CA SER A 191 -19.35 25.48 2.00
C SER A 191 -19.10 23.97 1.91
N PHE A 192 -18.37 23.40 2.87
CA PHE A 192 -18.11 21.97 2.91
C PHE A 192 -19.38 21.15 3.14
N SER A 193 -20.27 21.59 4.02
CA SER A 193 -21.56 20.92 4.24
C SER A 193 -22.44 20.95 2.98
N ALA A 194 -22.47 22.07 2.25
CA ALA A 194 -23.21 22.17 1.00
C ALA A 194 -22.63 21.26 -0.09
N ALA A 195 -21.29 21.22 -0.24
CA ALA A 195 -20.63 20.30 -1.17
C ALA A 195 -20.87 18.82 -0.78
N GLY A 196 -20.78 18.50 0.52
CA GLY A 196 -21.06 17.16 1.05
C GLY A 196 -22.46 16.65 0.75
N ALA A 197 -23.47 17.53 0.86
CA ALA A 197 -24.85 17.20 0.50
C ALA A 197 -25.01 16.87 -1.00
N SER A 198 -24.33 17.64 -1.87
CA SER A 198 -24.29 17.36 -3.31
C SER A 198 -23.60 16.03 -3.60
N TYR A 199 -22.42 15.77 -3.03
CA TYR A 199 -21.70 14.51 -3.22
C TYR A 199 -22.50 13.29 -2.78
N ALA A 200 -23.26 13.41 -1.70
CA ALA A 200 -24.07 12.30 -1.16
C ALA A 200 -25.29 11.96 -2.03
N SER A 201 -25.77 12.91 -2.84
CA SER A 201 -27.06 12.78 -3.56
C SER A 201 -26.92 12.70 -5.08
N VAL A 202 -25.79 13.11 -5.66
CA VAL A 202 -25.65 13.26 -7.11
C VAL A 202 -25.64 11.93 -7.88
N ILE A 203 -25.17 10.86 -7.25
CA ILE A 203 -25.24 9.50 -7.78
C ILE A 203 -25.73 8.55 -6.69
N SER A 204 -26.26 7.39 -7.09
CA SER A 204 -26.62 6.34 -6.13
C SER A 204 -25.37 5.89 -5.35
N GLY A 205 -25.47 5.92 -4.01
CA GLY A 205 -24.35 5.61 -3.12
C GLY A 205 -23.37 6.77 -2.87
N GLY A 206 -23.55 7.90 -3.55
CA GLY A 206 -22.72 9.10 -3.40
C GLY A 206 -21.29 8.97 -3.94
N TYR A 207 -20.56 10.10 -3.95
CA TYR A 207 -19.15 10.12 -4.34
C TYR A 207 -18.27 9.50 -3.25
N LYS A 208 -17.31 8.68 -3.69
CA LYS A 208 -16.36 8.00 -2.82
C LYS A 208 -14.98 7.99 -3.45
N PHE A 209 -14.00 8.45 -2.71
CA PHE A 209 -12.59 8.33 -3.06
C PHE A 209 -11.98 7.09 -2.44
N ALA A 210 -11.14 6.41 -3.22
CA ALA A 210 -10.38 5.25 -2.80
C ALA A 210 -9.05 5.24 -3.55
N PHE A 211 -8.00 5.71 -2.88
CA PHE A 211 -6.65 5.81 -3.43
C PHE A 211 -5.59 5.52 -2.37
N VAL A 212 -4.37 5.33 -2.82
CA VAL A 212 -3.20 5.15 -1.96
C VAL A 212 -2.16 6.23 -2.30
N ILE A 213 -1.59 6.83 -1.27
CA ILE A 213 -0.46 7.75 -1.38
C ILE A 213 0.82 6.97 -1.05
N ASN A 214 1.64 6.71 -2.07
CA ASN A 214 2.92 6.01 -1.93
C ASN A 214 4.12 6.92 -2.18
N GLU A 215 3.88 8.14 -2.68
CA GLU A 215 4.91 9.08 -3.11
C GLU A 215 4.72 10.40 -2.36
N GLU A 216 5.77 11.22 -2.34
CA GLU A 216 5.70 12.56 -1.78
C GLU A 216 4.67 13.39 -2.56
N ILE A 217 3.77 14.04 -1.84
CA ILE A 217 2.72 14.88 -2.41
C ILE A 217 3.05 16.35 -2.22
N VAL A 218 2.72 17.16 -3.22
CA VAL A 218 2.67 18.62 -3.06
C VAL A 218 1.24 18.98 -2.61
N PRO A 219 1.05 19.49 -1.37
CA PRO A 219 -0.27 19.70 -0.80
C PRO A 219 -1.27 20.48 -1.66
N SER A 220 -0.82 21.57 -2.28
CA SER A 220 -1.68 22.43 -3.11
C SER A 220 -2.15 21.72 -4.37
N GLU A 221 -1.23 21.08 -5.10
CA GLU A 221 -1.53 20.37 -6.34
C GLU A 221 -2.44 19.17 -6.08
N PHE A 222 -2.15 18.43 -5.00
CA PHE A 222 -2.89 17.24 -4.64
C PHE A 222 -4.37 17.51 -4.33
N LEU A 223 -4.67 18.54 -3.54
CA LEU A 223 -6.06 18.89 -3.25
C LEU A 223 -6.80 19.47 -4.45
N GLU A 224 -6.10 20.21 -5.32
CA GLU A 224 -6.66 20.71 -6.58
C GLU A 224 -7.03 19.55 -7.52
N GLU A 225 -6.13 18.57 -7.69
CA GLU A 225 -6.43 17.35 -8.46
C GLU A 225 -7.62 16.56 -7.89
N LEU A 226 -7.72 16.46 -6.56
CA LEU A 226 -8.87 15.85 -5.90
C LEU A 226 -10.15 16.69 -6.05
N ALA A 227 -10.05 18.01 -6.17
CA ALA A 227 -11.20 18.87 -6.40
C ALA A 227 -11.74 18.66 -7.83
N GLU A 228 -10.85 18.56 -8.81
CA GLU A 228 -11.22 18.25 -10.19
C GLU A 228 -11.92 16.89 -10.34
N GLN A 229 -11.42 15.86 -9.66
CA GLN A 229 -12.00 14.50 -9.68
C GLN A 229 -13.34 14.38 -8.94
N CYS A 230 -13.84 15.45 -8.33
CA CYS A 230 -15.17 15.50 -7.73
C CYS A 230 -15.99 16.71 -8.20
N ARG A 231 -15.67 17.30 -9.36
CA ARG A 231 -16.43 18.42 -9.95
C ARG A 231 -16.53 19.61 -9.00
N SER A 232 -15.41 19.99 -8.39
CA SER A 232 -15.41 21.01 -7.34
C SER A 232 -14.20 21.93 -7.46
N ASN A 233 -14.34 23.13 -6.90
CA ASN A 233 -13.24 24.06 -6.71
C ASN A 233 -12.93 24.16 -5.22
N LEU A 234 -11.67 23.94 -4.87
CA LEU A 234 -11.14 24.22 -3.53
C LEU A 234 -10.39 25.56 -3.59
N LYS A 235 -10.59 26.40 -2.57
CA LYS A 235 -9.90 27.69 -2.48
C LYS A 235 -9.61 28.07 -1.03
N TYR A 236 -8.55 28.85 -0.84
CA TYR A 236 -8.19 29.44 0.44
C TYR A 236 -8.31 30.98 0.35
N GLU A 237 -9.28 31.56 1.04
CA GLU A 237 -9.58 33.00 0.99
C GLU A 237 -9.86 33.53 2.39
N ALA A 238 -9.34 34.71 2.72
CA ALA A 238 -9.58 35.39 4.01
C ALA A 238 -9.32 34.50 5.25
N GLY A 239 -8.30 33.63 5.18
CA GLY A 239 -7.95 32.72 6.27
C GLY A 239 -8.81 31.46 6.37
N LYS A 240 -9.66 31.17 5.37
CA LYS A 240 -10.51 29.97 5.36
C LYS A 240 -10.46 29.19 4.07
N TRP A 241 -10.57 27.87 4.20
CA TRP A 241 -10.78 26.94 3.11
C TRP A 241 -12.26 26.86 2.75
N TYR A 242 -12.56 27.01 1.46
CA TYR A 242 -13.91 26.86 0.90
C TYR A 242 -13.92 25.76 -0.14
N LEU A 243 -14.98 24.96 -0.13
CA LEU A 243 -15.22 23.90 -1.11
C LEU A 243 -16.54 24.15 -1.83
N ASN A 244 -16.47 24.35 -3.14
CA ASN A 244 -17.62 24.65 -3.97
C ASN A 244 -17.85 23.52 -4.99
N TYR A 245 -18.97 22.82 -4.86
CA TYR A 245 -19.42 21.84 -5.84
C TYR A 245 -20.00 22.53 -7.09
N ILE A 246 -19.69 22.01 -8.28
CA ILE A 246 -20.14 22.55 -9.56
C ILE A 246 -21.26 21.66 -10.14
N PRO A 247 -22.54 22.06 -10.03
CA PRO A 247 -23.67 21.32 -10.58
C PRO A 247 -23.74 21.38 -12.12
N ASP A 248 -24.53 20.52 -12.75
CA ASP A 248 -24.75 20.58 -14.21
C ASP A 248 -25.56 21.82 -14.59
N THR A 249 -26.58 22.12 -13.79
CA THR A 249 -27.40 23.31 -14.00
C THR A 249 -26.83 24.49 -13.24
N ALA A 250 -26.63 25.59 -13.95
CA ALA A 250 -26.18 26.85 -13.41
C ALA A 250 -27.05 27.31 -12.22
N PRO A 251 -26.46 27.50 -11.02
CA PRO A 251 -27.14 28.07 -9.87
C PRO A 251 -27.83 29.40 -10.21
N SER A 252 -28.77 29.82 -9.37
CA SER A 252 -29.29 31.18 -9.45
C SER A 252 -28.14 32.18 -9.36
N PRO A 253 -28.14 33.24 -10.20
CA PRO A 253 -27.10 34.25 -10.16
C PRO A 253 -27.10 34.92 -8.79
N VAL A 254 -25.92 35.10 -8.21
CA VAL A 254 -25.76 35.84 -6.96
C VAL A 254 -25.97 37.34 -7.20
N VAL A 255 -25.74 37.80 -8.43
CA VAL A 255 -25.97 39.20 -8.84
C VAL A 255 -26.21 39.28 -10.35
N THR A 256 -26.97 40.28 -10.77
CA THR A 256 -27.02 40.71 -12.17
C THR A 256 -26.18 41.97 -12.32
N ILE A 257 -25.17 41.93 -13.20
CA ILE A 257 -24.28 43.06 -13.45
C ILE A 257 -24.78 43.82 -14.68
N ALA A 258 -25.17 45.08 -14.46
CA ALA A 258 -25.64 45.96 -15.52
C ALA A 258 -24.49 46.79 -16.11
N LYS A 259 -24.65 47.26 -17.35
CA LYS A 259 -23.66 48.14 -18.00
C LYS A 259 -23.31 49.39 -17.17
N ALA A 260 -24.29 49.93 -16.43
CA ALA A 260 -24.09 51.11 -15.57
C ALA A 260 -23.15 50.85 -14.37
N GLU A 261 -22.91 49.59 -14.02
CA GLU A 261 -22.06 49.20 -12.87
C GLU A 261 -20.59 48.99 -13.25
N LEU A 262 -20.29 49.07 -14.56
CA LEU A 262 -18.94 48.91 -15.08
C LEU A 262 -18.05 50.12 -14.74
N ALA A 263 -16.77 49.86 -14.50
CA ALA A 263 -15.81 50.86 -14.04
C ALA A 263 -14.91 51.41 -15.15
N GLY A 264 -15.06 52.71 -15.44
CA GLY A 264 -14.22 53.47 -16.39
C GLY A 264 -15.02 54.18 -17.48
N GLU A 265 -14.38 55.14 -18.15
CA GLU A 265 -15.01 56.02 -19.16
C GLU A 265 -15.40 55.27 -20.45
N ASN A 266 -14.76 54.13 -20.74
CA ASN A 266 -15.07 53.25 -21.86
C ASN A 266 -15.35 51.81 -21.40
N ALA A 267 -15.93 51.66 -20.20
CA ALA A 267 -16.14 50.35 -19.61
C ALA A 267 -17.16 49.55 -20.43
N LYS A 268 -16.76 48.37 -20.86
CA LYS A 268 -17.56 47.45 -21.66
C LYS A 268 -17.29 46.01 -21.24
N PHE A 269 -18.27 45.16 -21.48
CA PHE A 269 -18.03 43.72 -21.48
C PHE A 269 -17.22 43.36 -22.72
N VAL A 270 -16.07 42.71 -22.52
CA VAL A 270 -15.27 42.15 -23.60
C VAL A 270 -15.61 40.66 -23.67
N PHE A 271 -16.31 40.27 -24.73
CA PHE A 271 -16.68 38.88 -24.97
C PHE A 271 -15.67 38.24 -25.92
N ASP A 272 -15.25 37.03 -25.57
CA ASP A 272 -14.44 36.15 -26.40
C ASP A 272 -15.04 34.74 -26.35
N LYS A 273 -14.58 33.83 -27.20
CA LYS A 273 -14.99 32.41 -27.18
C LYS A 273 -13.78 31.52 -26.94
N THR A 274 -14.01 30.41 -26.25
CA THR A 274 -13.05 29.32 -26.19
C THR A 274 -12.67 28.89 -27.60
N SER A 275 -11.40 28.54 -27.80
CA SER A 275 -10.90 28.21 -29.14
C SER A 275 -11.59 26.95 -29.65
N VAL A 276 -11.92 26.93 -30.94
CA VAL A 276 -12.46 25.72 -31.59
C VAL A 276 -11.46 24.56 -31.49
N LEU A 277 -10.17 24.84 -31.37
CA LEU A 277 -9.12 23.83 -31.18
C LEU A 277 -9.16 23.13 -29.81
N GLU A 278 -9.80 23.75 -28.81
CA GLU A 278 -9.92 23.22 -27.45
C GLU A 278 -11.19 22.38 -27.27
N ILE A 279 -12.00 22.23 -28.32
CA ILE A 279 -13.21 21.40 -28.29
C ILE A 279 -12.84 19.93 -28.22
N ILE A 280 -13.43 19.23 -27.26
CA ILE A 280 -13.33 17.78 -27.06
C ILE A 280 -14.76 17.23 -26.93
N ASN A 281 -15.15 16.33 -27.83
CA ASN A 281 -16.50 15.76 -27.89
C ASN A 281 -16.54 14.23 -27.99
N ASN A 282 -15.38 13.59 -27.93
CA ASN A 282 -15.22 12.18 -27.66
C ASN A 282 -14.20 12.06 -26.52
N LEU A 283 -14.66 11.72 -25.32
CA LEU A 283 -13.85 11.73 -24.12
C LEU A 283 -13.64 10.29 -23.64
N GLU A 284 -12.38 9.98 -23.37
CA GLU A 284 -11.99 8.75 -22.68
C GLU A 284 -11.40 9.10 -21.31
N ALA A 285 -11.68 8.25 -20.32
CA ALA A 285 -11.07 8.29 -19.00
C ALA A 285 -10.66 6.90 -18.53
N VAL A 286 -9.59 6.86 -17.74
CA VAL A 286 -9.12 5.66 -17.04
C VAL A 286 -9.24 5.90 -15.54
N PHE A 287 -9.73 4.90 -14.81
CA PHE A 287 -9.98 4.97 -13.37
C PHE A 287 -9.67 3.61 -12.72
N GLN A 288 -9.81 3.49 -11.40
CA GLN A 288 -9.33 2.32 -10.64
C GLN A 288 -7.83 2.07 -10.87
N LYS A 289 -6.97 2.98 -10.40
CA LYS A 289 -5.52 2.80 -10.45
C LYS A 289 -5.12 1.50 -9.74
N ASN A 290 -4.34 0.67 -10.42
CA ASN A 290 -3.86 -0.62 -9.92
C ASN A 290 -2.64 -0.40 -9.00
N HIS A 291 -2.88 -0.36 -7.70
CA HIS A 291 -1.81 -0.24 -6.69
C HIS A 291 -1.19 -1.59 -6.29
N GLY A 292 -1.80 -2.71 -6.65
CA GLY A 292 -1.33 -4.07 -6.33
C GLY A 292 -0.44 -4.67 -7.41
N ARG A 293 0.01 -3.86 -8.37
CA ARG A 293 0.76 -4.32 -9.54
C ARG A 293 2.06 -5.01 -9.10
N LEU A 294 2.11 -6.32 -9.32
CA LEU A 294 3.35 -7.10 -9.35
C LEU A 294 3.83 -7.24 -10.80
N LYS A 295 5.10 -7.62 -11.00
CA LYS A 295 5.81 -7.65 -12.29
C LYS A 295 5.10 -8.37 -13.47
N TYR A 296 3.91 -8.96 -13.27
CA TYR A 296 3.15 -9.75 -14.23
C TYR A 296 1.67 -9.34 -14.41
N ASP A 297 1.19 -8.31 -13.71
CA ASP A 297 -0.10 -7.67 -14.02
C ASP A 297 0.18 -6.37 -14.79
N GLU A 298 -0.23 -6.31 -16.06
CA GLU A 298 0.33 -5.33 -17.00
C GLU A 298 -0.41 -3.99 -17.03
N SER A 299 -1.69 -3.96 -16.62
CA SER A 299 -2.49 -2.73 -16.72
C SER A 299 -2.34 -1.84 -15.48
N GLU A 300 -1.95 -0.58 -15.72
CA GLU A 300 -1.91 0.48 -14.68
C GLU A 300 -3.32 0.85 -14.17
N TRP A 301 -4.35 0.60 -14.98
CA TRP A 301 -5.73 0.98 -14.72
C TRP A 301 -6.66 -0.21 -14.93
N LEU A 302 -7.59 -0.43 -14.00
CA LEU A 302 -8.54 -1.55 -14.06
C LEU A 302 -9.90 -1.15 -14.67
N GLY A 303 -10.19 0.14 -14.75
CA GLY A 303 -11.44 0.67 -15.30
C GLY A 303 -11.23 1.71 -16.38
N SER A 304 -12.17 1.77 -17.33
CA SER A 304 -12.27 2.81 -18.34
C SER A 304 -13.71 3.34 -18.44
N ALA A 305 -13.83 4.62 -18.77
CA ALA A 305 -15.11 5.30 -19.01
C ALA A 305 -15.01 6.08 -20.32
N GLU A 306 -16.08 6.08 -21.09
CA GLU A 306 -16.17 6.75 -22.38
C GLU A 306 -17.45 7.58 -22.42
N ASP A 307 -17.37 8.79 -22.97
CA ASP A 307 -18.55 9.62 -23.19
C ASP A 307 -18.37 10.44 -24.47
N SER A 308 -19.45 10.66 -25.20
CA SER A 308 -19.44 11.38 -26.46
C SER A 308 -20.68 12.27 -26.63
N ASP A 309 -20.56 13.30 -27.48
CA ASP A 309 -21.68 14.19 -27.83
C ASP A 309 -21.90 14.21 -29.34
N SER A 310 -22.90 13.47 -29.81
CA SER A 310 -23.20 13.35 -31.24
C SER A 310 -23.61 14.68 -31.90
N ALA A 311 -24.23 15.59 -31.14
CA ALA A 311 -24.66 16.89 -31.65
C ALA A 311 -23.46 17.81 -31.91
N SER A 312 -22.51 17.87 -30.98
CA SER A 312 -21.23 18.57 -31.14
C SER A 312 -20.40 17.93 -32.26
N GLN A 313 -20.33 16.60 -32.33
CA GLN A 313 -19.61 15.90 -33.41
C GLN A 313 -20.16 16.26 -34.79
N THR A 314 -21.48 16.42 -34.91
CA THR A 314 -22.11 16.89 -36.16
C THR A 314 -21.67 18.31 -36.54
N LYS A 315 -21.49 19.20 -35.55
CA LYS A 315 -21.12 20.61 -35.77
C LYS A 315 -19.62 20.81 -35.98
N HIS A 316 -18.78 20.07 -35.26
CA HIS A 316 -17.35 20.34 -35.10
C HIS A 316 -16.44 19.20 -35.58
N GLY A 317 -17.03 18.09 -36.04
CA GLY A 317 -16.35 16.84 -36.34
C GLY A 317 -16.03 16.04 -35.07
N VAL A 318 -15.58 14.80 -35.24
CA VAL A 318 -15.11 13.97 -34.10
C VAL A 318 -13.79 14.53 -33.59
N ARG A 319 -13.77 14.93 -32.32
CA ARG A 319 -12.61 15.51 -31.64
C ARG A 319 -12.32 14.75 -30.35
N PRO A 320 -11.45 13.72 -30.42
CA PRO A 320 -11.07 12.97 -29.24
C PRO A 320 -10.12 13.77 -28.34
N ASN A 321 -10.08 13.44 -27.05
CA ASN A 321 -9.01 13.91 -26.19
C ASN A 321 -7.68 13.26 -26.58
N ASN A 322 -6.61 14.06 -26.63
CA ASN A 322 -5.28 13.56 -26.98
C ASN A 322 -4.74 12.50 -26.00
N LYS A 323 -5.20 12.57 -24.74
CA LYS A 323 -4.87 11.61 -23.69
C LYS A 323 -6.12 11.36 -22.84
N PRO A 324 -6.37 10.12 -22.39
CA PRO A 324 -7.47 9.82 -21.49
C PRO A 324 -7.30 10.61 -20.18
N TYR A 325 -8.42 11.08 -19.64
CA TYR A 325 -8.43 11.66 -18.29
C TYR A 325 -8.07 10.58 -17.27
N LYS A 326 -7.21 10.91 -16.32
CA LYS A 326 -6.76 9.96 -15.29
C LYS A 326 -7.46 10.26 -13.98
N PHE A 327 -8.35 9.36 -13.56
CA PHE A 327 -9.06 9.46 -12.30
C PHE A 327 -8.47 8.50 -11.27
N TRP A 328 -7.31 8.88 -10.72
CA TRP A 328 -6.57 8.05 -9.75
C TRP A 328 -7.30 7.88 -8.41
N ALA A 329 -8.17 8.83 -8.03
CA ALA A 329 -8.92 8.79 -6.78
C ALA A 329 -10.25 8.03 -6.88
N ILE A 330 -10.72 7.77 -8.10
CA ILE A 330 -12.05 7.20 -8.36
C ILE A 330 -11.93 5.70 -8.60
N ARG A 331 -12.73 4.93 -7.86
CA ARG A 331 -12.87 3.47 -8.10
C ARG A 331 -14.26 3.05 -8.56
N LEU A 332 -15.27 3.91 -8.48
CA LEU A 332 -16.62 3.58 -8.90
C LEU A 332 -16.87 4.01 -10.36
N GLN A 333 -17.33 3.08 -11.20
CA GLN A 333 -17.69 3.37 -12.60
C GLN A 333 -18.71 4.52 -12.68
N VAL A 334 -19.79 4.43 -11.90
CA VAL A 334 -20.86 5.46 -11.87
C VAL A 334 -20.35 6.85 -11.51
N MET A 335 -19.28 6.95 -10.71
CA MET A 335 -18.67 8.24 -10.39
C MET A 335 -17.78 8.72 -11.54
N ALA A 336 -16.99 7.82 -12.14
CA ALA A 336 -16.14 8.15 -13.29
C ALA A 336 -16.98 8.65 -14.47
N ASP A 337 -18.07 7.96 -14.82
CA ASP A 337 -19.00 8.35 -15.89
C ASP A 337 -19.60 9.73 -15.61
N HIS A 338 -20.01 9.99 -14.36
CA HIS A 338 -20.62 11.25 -13.98
C HIS A 338 -19.64 12.44 -14.00
N VAL A 339 -18.38 12.22 -13.61
CA VAL A 339 -17.32 13.24 -13.70
C VAL A 339 -16.93 13.47 -15.17
N LEU A 340 -16.88 12.41 -15.98
CA LEU A 340 -16.59 12.49 -17.41
C LEU A 340 -17.68 13.26 -18.17
N ALA A 341 -18.95 13.01 -17.86
CA ALA A 341 -20.09 13.75 -18.40
C ALA A 341 -20.00 15.24 -18.09
N PHE A 342 -19.52 15.61 -16.90
CA PHE A 342 -19.27 17.00 -16.55
C PHE A 342 -18.12 17.62 -17.38
N LYS A 343 -16.99 16.92 -17.52
CA LYS A 343 -15.88 17.37 -18.37
C LYS A 343 -16.35 17.53 -19.83
N LYS A 344 -17.24 16.67 -20.32
CA LYS A 344 -17.87 16.82 -21.64
C LYS A 344 -18.65 18.13 -21.75
N LEU A 345 -19.47 18.49 -20.76
CA LEU A 345 -20.20 19.77 -20.78
C LEU A 345 -19.26 20.98 -20.87
N GLN A 346 -18.07 20.90 -20.28
CA GLN A 346 -17.06 21.97 -20.31
C GLN A 346 -16.35 22.12 -21.66
N HIS A 347 -16.25 21.05 -22.45
CA HIS A 347 -15.41 21.01 -23.66
C HIS A 347 -16.16 20.70 -24.96
N LYS A 348 -17.44 20.28 -24.91
CA LYS A 348 -18.20 19.87 -26.11
C LYS A 348 -18.42 21.01 -27.11
N ASP A 349 -18.53 22.25 -26.66
CA ASP A 349 -18.84 23.42 -27.49
C ASP A 349 -17.96 24.61 -27.07
N THR A 350 -17.89 25.64 -27.92
CA THR A 350 -17.24 26.90 -27.53
C THR A 350 -18.05 27.61 -26.46
N LEU A 351 -17.45 27.85 -25.29
CA LEU A 351 -18.04 28.65 -24.21
C LEU A 351 -17.67 30.12 -24.39
N TRP A 352 -18.54 31.02 -23.92
CA TRP A 352 -18.22 32.45 -23.90
C TRP A 352 -17.32 32.79 -22.71
N ASN A 353 -16.22 33.48 -22.99
CA ASN A 353 -15.42 34.18 -22.01
C ASN A 353 -15.87 35.64 -21.93
N VAL A 354 -15.95 36.18 -20.73
CA VAL A 354 -16.25 37.60 -20.53
C VAL A 354 -15.26 38.24 -19.55
N THR A 355 -14.65 39.33 -19.98
CA THR A 355 -13.74 40.14 -19.17
C THR A 355 -14.28 41.55 -19.04
N PHE A 356 -14.33 42.07 -17.83
CA PHE A 356 -14.83 43.42 -17.54
C PHE A 356 -14.26 43.97 -16.24
N SER A 357 -14.52 45.24 -15.96
CA SER A 357 -14.13 45.89 -14.70
C SER A 357 -15.33 46.49 -14.01
N VAL A 358 -15.39 46.37 -12.68
CA VAL A 358 -16.48 46.86 -11.82
C VAL A 358 -15.97 47.75 -10.70
N TRP A 359 -16.87 48.57 -10.16
CA TRP A 359 -16.59 49.44 -9.02
C TRP A 359 -16.61 48.67 -7.69
N TRP A 360 -16.14 49.35 -6.64
CA TRP A 360 -16.00 48.84 -5.27
C TRP A 360 -17.23 48.16 -4.66
N LYS A 361 -18.44 48.40 -5.19
CA LYS A 361 -19.69 47.77 -4.73
C LYS A 361 -19.71 46.25 -4.91
N HIS A 362 -18.90 45.72 -5.83
CA HIS A 362 -18.82 44.28 -6.11
C HIS A 362 -17.56 43.64 -5.48
N PHE A 363 -16.96 44.26 -4.46
CA PHE A 363 -15.79 43.70 -3.77
C PHE A 363 -16.10 42.49 -2.90
N ASP A 364 -17.37 42.26 -2.63
CA ASP A 364 -17.87 41.07 -1.95
C ASP A 364 -17.99 39.85 -2.88
N ARG A 365 -17.83 40.04 -4.20
CA ARG A 365 -17.86 38.96 -5.18
C ARG A 365 -16.60 38.12 -5.09
N LYS A 366 -16.77 36.81 -5.30
CA LYS A 366 -15.72 35.81 -5.14
C LYS A 366 -15.58 34.93 -6.37
N ARG A 367 -14.40 34.33 -6.53
CA ARG A 367 -14.18 33.27 -7.52
C ARG A 367 -15.19 32.14 -7.29
N GLY A 368 -15.83 31.69 -8.36
CA GLY A 368 -16.89 30.69 -8.37
C GLY A 368 -18.31 31.24 -8.20
N ASP A 369 -18.49 32.52 -7.88
CA ASP A 369 -19.84 33.11 -7.83
C ASP A 369 -20.44 33.14 -9.24
N THR A 370 -21.73 32.83 -9.32
CA THR A 370 -22.51 32.97 -10.54
C THR A 370 -23.08 34.37 -10.68
N PHE A 371 -23.13 34.89 -11.90
CA PHE A 371 -23.76 36.16 -12.20
C PHE A 371 -24.40 36.16 -13.58
N ASP A 372 -25.37 37.06 -13.73
CA ASP A 372 -26.00 37.36 -15.01
C ASP A 372 -25.48 38.69 -15.54
N ILE A 373 -25.46 38.83 -16.86
CA ILE A 373 -25.18 40.10 -17.52
C ILE A 373 -26.48 40.65 -18.07
N SER A 374 -26.86 41.86 -17.63
CA SER A 374 -27.99 42.58 -18.22
C SER A 374 -27.57 43.20 -19.55
N ASN A 375 -27.74 42.47 -20.65
CA ASN A 375 -27.49 42.94 -22.01
C ASN A 375 -28.45 42.23 -23.00
N ASP A 376 -28.95 42.97 -23.99
CA ASP A 376 -29.90 42.48 -25.01
C ASP A 376 -29.33 41.33 -25.86
N ILE A 377 -28.00 41.24 -26.01
CA ILE A 377 -27.33 40.25 -26.87
C ILE A 377 -27.13 38.90 -26.18
N ASN A 378 -26.89 38.88 -24.87
CA ASN A 378 -26.54 37.69 -24.10
C ASN A 378 -27.56 37.38 -22.99
N ASN A 379 -28.77 37.93 -23.13
CA ASN A 379 -29.83 37.78 -22.14
C ASN A 379 -30.14 36.30 -21.89
N GLY A 380 -30.05 35.86 -20.64
CA GLY A 380 -30.30 34.46 -20.24
C GLY A 380 -29.08 33.53 -20.19
N LYS A 381 -27.88 33.96 -20.63
CA LYS A 381 -26.65 33.21 -20.38
C LYS A 381 -26.14 33.50 -18.97
N LYS A 382 -25.76 32.44 -18.25
CA LYS A 382 -25.20 32.52 -16.90
C LYS A 382 -23.70 32.36 -16.96
N PHE A 383 -22.98 33.12 -16.15
CA PHE A 383 -21.52 33.09 -16.08
C PHE A 383 -21.08 32.75 -14.66
N TYR A 384 -19.91 32.15 -14.51
CA TYR A 384 -19.23 32.02 -13.23
C TYR A 384 -17.89 32.74 -13.26
N ILE A 385 -17.51 33.33 -12.14
CA ILE A 385 -16.25 34.07 -12.03
C ILE A 385 -15.08 33.11 -11.93
N GLU A 386 -14.18 33.15 -12.91
CA GLU A 386 -12.94 32.37 -12.93
C GLU A 386 -11.82 33.06 -12.17
N ASP A 387 -11.74 34.38 -12.28
CA ASP A 387 -10.66 35.16 -11.68
C ASP A 387 -11.12 36.58 -11.32
N ILE A 388 -10.58 37.09 -10.21
CA ILE A 388 -10.84 38.43 -9.68
C ILE A 388 -9.52 39.08 -9.33
N VAL A 389 -9.19 40.17 -10.02
CA VAL A 389 -7.95 40.91 -9.80
C VAL A 389 -8.23 42.34 -9.39
N ARG A 390 -7.57 42.83 -8.34
CA ARG A 390 -7.66 44.23 -7.94
C ARG A 390 -6.76 45.10 -8.81
N ILE A 391 -7.36 45.74 -9.82
CA ILE A 391 -6.64 46.62 -10.77
C ILE A 391 -6.38 48.01 -10.16
N GLY A 392 -7.15 48.42 -9.14
CA GLY A 392 -6.90 49.69 -8.45
C GLY A 392 -7.62 49.82 -7.12
N LYS A 393 -7.48 50.99 -6.48
CA LYS A 393 -8.05 51.23 -5.14
C LYS A 393 -9.57 51.00 -5.09
N PHE A 394 -10.28 51.33 -6.17
CA PHE A 394 -11.74 51.25 -6.29
C PHE A 394 -12.24 50.40 -7.47
N LYS A 395 -11.35 49.62 -8.10
CA LYS A 395 -11.67 48.84 -9.31
C LYS A 395 -11.26 47.38 -9.16
N LEU A 396 -12.15 46.49 -9.57
CA LEU A 396 -11.89 45.07 -9.75
C LEU A 396 -11.97 44.73 -11.23
N GLY A 397 -11.04 43.92 -11.72
CA GLY A 397 -11.14 43.18 -12.96
C GLY A 397 -11.73 41.81 -12.68
N ILE A 398 -12.68 41.40 -13.51
CA ILE A 398 -13.32 40.10 -13.43
C ILE A 398 -13.12 39.41 -14.77
N ARG A 399 -12.65 38.16 -14.72
CA ARG A 399 -12.70 37.22 -15.83
C ARG A 399 -13.68 36.11 -15.46
N ALA A 400 -14.57 35.80 -16.38
CA ALA A 400 -15.62 34.82 -16.17
C ALA A 400 -15.84 33.96 -17.41
N LEU A 401 -16.32 32.75 -17.19
CA LEU A 401 -16.67 31.79 -18.22
C LEU A 401 -18.17 31.52 -18.16
N GLU A 402 -18.77 31.28 -19.32
CA GLU A 402 -20.12 30.78 -19.42
C GLU A 402 -20.28 29.46 -18.65
N TRP A 403 -21.41 29.33 -17.96
CA TRP A 403 -21.74 28.08 -17.29
C TRP A 403 -21.96 26.97 -18.34
N PRO A 404 -21.26 25.84 -18.25
CA PRO A 404 -21.42 24.75 -19.19
C PRO A 404 -22.83 24.16 -19.09
N SER A 405 -23.58 24.17 -20.19
CA SER A 405 -24.98 23.68 -20.27
C SER A 405 -25.17 22.66 -21.38
#